data_AF-U2FIH6-F1
#
_entry.id   AF-U2FIH6-F1
#
_cell.length_a   1.000
_cell.length_b   1.000
_cell.length_c   1.000
_cell.angle_alpha   90.00
_cell.angle_beta   90.00
_cell.angle_gamma   90.00
#
_symmetry.space_group_name_H-M   'P 1'
#
loop_
_entity.id
_entity.type
_entity.pdbx_description
1 polymer ?
#
loop_
_entity_poly.entity_id
_entity_poly.type
_entity_poly.pdbx_seq_one_letter_code
_entity_poly.pdbx_strand_id
1 'polypeptide(L)'
;MILDRFIFILNNINIDKKSANEIFEIIWRILSTKEAIFIYIFVIFIMIIMIIMIMIYNEVKFQSLIANKNYQKYTKMPKGTKKNKKDKKSKENRKRIKIKEEKIEEESNVEEKTNTSRFFMLKEIDKKREELANIKFNDDITLKQMCEDFRNYAAQKLGLNYDIKDIRRFVCSLAVTKILILQGMSGTGKTSLAYAFGEFVDNPTVIVPVQPMWKERTDLIGYYNEFTQKF
;
A
#
# COMPACT_ATOMS: atom_id res chain seq x y z
N MET A 1 71.25 -9.11 -9.17
CA MET A 1 70.45 -10.32 -8.89
C MET A 1 68.99 -10.02 -8.50
N ILE A 2 68.71 -9.15 -7.51
CA ILE A 2 67.31 -8.81 -7.14
C ILE A 2 66.64 -7.91 -8.19
N LEU A 3 67.32 -6.86 -8.68
CA LEU A 3 66.79 -6.00 -9.75
C LEU A 3 66.49 -6.79 -11.03
N ASP A 4 67.35 -7.73 -11.43
CA ASP A 4 67.18 -8.51 -12.67
C ASP A 4 65.94 -9.40 -12.60
N ARG A 5 65.67 -10.02 -11.44
CA ARG A 5 64.41 -10.74 -11.19
C ARG A 5 63.19 -9.82 -11.24
N PHE A 6 63.30 -8.60 -10.72
CA PHE A 6 62.18 -7.64 -10.73
C PHE A 6 61.88 -7.13 -12.16
N ILE A 7 62.92 -6.85 -12.95
CA ILE A 7 62.82 -6.47 -14.35
C ILE A 7 62.23 -7.64 -15.18
N PHE A 8 62.66 -8.88 -14.95
CA PHE A 8 62.11 -10.05 -15.61
C PHE A 8 60.60 -10.23 -15.33
N ILE A 9 60.17 -10.07 -14.07
CA ILE A 9 58.75 -10.15 -13.68
C ILE A 9 57.94 -9.02 -14.34
N LEU A 10 58.42 -7.77 -14.30
CA LEU A 10 57.72 -6.64 -14.93
C LEU A 10 57.61 -6.81 -16.46
N ASN A 11 58.66 -7.32 -17.11
CA ASN A 11 58.64 -7.54 -18.56
C ASN A 11 57.66 -8.67 -18.93
N ASN A 12 57.60 -9.75 -18.15
CA ASN A 12 56.66 -10.86 -18.37
C ASN A 12 55.19 -10.41 -18.19
N ILE A 13 54.89 -9.61 -17.15
CA ILE A 13 53.56 -9.00 -16.95
C ILE A 13 53.16 -8.09 -18.13
N ASN A 14 54.12 -7.40 -18.74
CA ASN A 14 53.85 -6.53 -19.89
C ASN A 14 53.59 -7.34 -21.18
N ILE A 15 54.24 -8.51 -21.33
CA ILE A 15 54.00 -9.47 -22.41
C ILE A 15 52.61 -10.12 -22.25
N ASP A 16 52.23 -10.53 -21.04
CA ASP A 16 50.88 -11.06 -20.74
C ASP A 16 49.77 -10.03 -20.99
N LYS A 17 50.00 -8.75 -20.68
CA LYS A 17 49.05 -7.67 -21.03
C LYS A 17 48.93 -7.47 -22.53
N LYS A 18 50.03 -7.56 -23.27
CA LYS A 18 50.02 -7.41 -24.73
C LYS A 18 49.27 -8.56 -25.40
N SER A 19 49.53 -9.81 -25.02
CA SER A 19 48.82 -10.98 -25.55
C SER A 19 47.34 -10.97 -25.15
N ALA A 20 47.00 -10.57 -23.92
CA ALA A 20 45.61 -10.39 -23.49
C ALA A 20 44.86 -9.33 -24.32
N ASN A 21 45.51 -8.21 -24.66
CA ASN A 21 44.91 -7.18 -25.52
C ASN A 21 44.72 -7.66 -26.97
N GLU A 22 45.70 -8.40 -27.53
CA GLU A 22 45.57 -8.98 -28.88
C GLU A 22 44.44 -10.03 -28.94
N ILE A 23 44.30 -10.86 -27.90
CA ILE A 23 43.18 -11.80 -27.75
C ILE A 23 41.84 -11.03 -27.61
N PHE A 24 41.81 -9.95 -26.82
CA PHE A 24 40.62 -9.12 -26.64
C PHE A 24 40.16 -8.48 -27.95
N GLU A 25 41.07 -7.90 -28.75
CA GLU A 25 40.75 -7.34 -30.07
C GLU A 25 40.21 -8.38 -31.06
N ILE A 26 40.77 -9.59 -31.05
CA ILE A 26 40.25 -10.70 -31.89
C ILE A 26 38.83 -11.07 -31.46
N ILE A 27 38.58 -11.22 -30.15
CA ILE A 27 37.24 -11.50 -29.60
C ILE A 27 36.27 -10.36 -29.93
N TRP A 28 36.68 -9.11 -29.73
CA TRP A 28 35.86 -7.91 -29.98
C TRP A 28 35.47 -7.79 -31.46
N ARG A 29 36.40 -8.08 -32.37
CA ARG A 29 36.14 -8.10 -33.81
C ARG A 29 35.15 -9.18 -34.22
N ILE A 30 35.18 -10.35 -33.57
CA ILE A 30 34.18 -11.43 -33.76
C ILE A 30 32.82 -11.02 -33.18
N LEU A 31 32.81 -10.40 -32.00
CA LEU A 31 31.60 -9.91 -31.31
C LEU A 31 30.86 -8.81 -32.08
N SER A 32 31.61 -7.96 -32.80
CA SER A 32 31.09 -6.81 -33.55
C SER A 32 30.73 -7.15 -35.01
N THR A 33 30.75 -8.43 -35.39
CA THR A 33 30.28 -8.88 -36.72
C THR A 33 28.78 -8.60 -36.89
N LYS A 34 28.34 -8.37 -38.13
CA LYS A 34 26.92 -8.06 -38.43
C LYS A 34 26.01 -9.21 -38.04
N GLU A 35 26.51 -10.43 -38.23
CA GLU A 35 25.88 -11.70 -37.89
C GLU A 35 25.69 -11.83 -36.37
N ALA A 36 26.69 -11.46 -35.55
CA ALA A 36 26.58 -11.45 -34.09
C ALA A 36 25.52 -10.44 -33.60
N ILE A 37 25.41 -9.27 -34.23
CA ILE A 37 24.39 -8.26 -33.87
C ILE A 37 22.97 -8.82 -34.05
N PHE A 38 22.69 -9.56 -35.13
CA PHE A 38 21.39 -10.22 -35.30
C PHE A 38 21.11 -11.28 -34.22
N ILE A 39 22.13 -12.05 -33.81
CA ILE A 39 22.02 -13.02 -32.71
C ILE A 39 21.68 -12.32 -31.39
N TYR A 40 22.31 -11.18 -31.08
CA TYR A 40 21.99 -10.40 -29.88
C TYR A 40 20.56 -9.87 -29.87
N ILE A 41 20.09 -9.32 -30.99
CA ILE A 41 18.70 -8.86 -31.13
C ILE A 41 17.72 -10.03 -30.90
N PHE A 42 18.01 -11.21 -31.44
CA PHE A 42 17.19 -12.41 -31.26
C PHE A 42 17.16 -12.90 -29.80
N VAL A 43 18.30 -12.92 -29.11
CA VAL A 43 18.40 -13.27 -27.67
C VAL A 43 17.63 -12.26 -26.81
N ILE A 44 17.75 -10.96 -27.09
CA ILE A 44 17.01 -9.90 -26.39
C ILE A 44 15.50 -10.05 -26.64
N PHE A 45 15.07 -10.39 -27.85
CA PHE A 45 13.67 -10.63 -28.18
C PHE A 45 13.10 -11.84 -27.42
N ILE A 46 13.84 -12.94 -27.32
CA ILE A 46 13.47 -14.10 -26.47
C ILE A 46 13.39 -13.71 -25.00
N MET A 47 14.34 -12.92 -24.49
CA MET A 47 14.31 -12.39 -23.12
C MET A 47 13.06 -11.54 -22.84
N ILE A 48 12.65 -10.69 -23.79
CA ILE A 48 11.42 -9.89 -23.67
C ILE A 48 10.18 -10.79 -23.65
N ILE A 49 10.09 -11.79 -24.54
CA ILE A 49 8.99 -12.76 -24.55
C ILE A 49 8.93 -13.53 -23.22
N MET A 50 10.08 -13.97 -22.71
CA MET A 50 10.17 -14.66 -21.41
C MET A 50 9.67 -13.78 -20.26
N ILE A 51 10.03 -12.50 -20.22
CA ILE A 51 9.54 -11.54 -19.21
C ILE A 51 8.01 -11.36 -19.31
N ILE A 52 7.47 -11.22 -20.52
CA ILE A 52 6.02 -11.10 -20.76
C ILE A 52 5.29 -12.38 -20.30
N MET A 53 5.81 -13.56 -20.63
CA MET A 53 5.26 -14.85 -20.19
C MET A 53 5.29 -15.01 -18.67
N ILE A 54 6.38 -14.58 -18.00
CA ILE A 54 6.46 -14.56 -16.53
C ILE A 54 5.43 -13.59 -15.94
N MET A 55 5.23 -12.42 -16.54
CA MET A 55 4.24 -11.44 -16.09
C MET A 55 2.80 -12.00 -16.17
N ILE A 56 2.44 -12.60 -17.31
CA ILE A 56 1.13 -13.26 -17.50
C ILE A 56 0.95 -14.43 -16.52
N TYR A 57 1.95 -15.29 -16.37
CA TYR A 57 1.91 -16.40 -15.43
C TYR A 57 1.76 -15.91 -13.98
N ASN A 58 2.45 -14.84 -13.60
CA ASN A 58 2.37 -14.28 -12.26
C ASN A 58 1.00 -13.64 -11.99
N GLU A 59 0.37 -12.98 -12.97
CA GLU A 59 -0.99 -12.45 -12.86
C GLU A 59 -2.01 -13.58 -12.63
N VAL A 60 -2.01 -14.62 -13.47
CA VAL A 60 -2.91 -15.79 -13.31
C VAL A 60 -2.64 -16.52 -11.99
N LYS A 61 -1.37 -16.65 -11.59
CA LYS A 61 -0.98 -17.24 -10.31
C LYS A 61 -1.43 -16.39 -9.13
N PHE A 62 -1.37 -15.05 -9.22
CA PHE A 62 -1.82 -14.14 -8.18
C PHE A 62 -3.33 -14.30 -7.92
N GLN A 63 -4.14 -14.35 -8.98
CA GLN A 63 -5.58 -14.63 -8.87
C GLN A 63 -5.86 -15.99 -8.19
N SER A 64 -5.17 -17.06 -8.60
CA SER A 64 -5.34 -18.39 -7.97
C SER A 64 -4.81 -18.47 -6.54
N LEU A 65 -3.80 -17.66 -6.17
CA LEU A 65 -3.32 -17.56 -4.78
C LEU A 65 -4.32 -16.83 -3.88
N ILE A 66 -5.01 -15.81 -4.38
CA ILE A 66 -6.12 -15.16 -3.66
C ILE A 66 -7.24 -16.19 -3.40
N ALA A 67 -7.64 -16.94 -4.42
CA ALA A 67 -8.65 -18.00 -4.29
C ALA A 67 -8.23 -19.12 -3.29
N ASN A 68 -7.01 -19.64 -3.41
CA ASN A 68 -6.53 -20.74 -2.55
C ASN A 68 -6.25 -20.30 -1.10
N LYS A 69 -5.82 -19.06 -0.88
CA LYS A 69 -5.61 -18.51 0.48
C LYS A 69 -6.93 -18.33 1.22
N ASN A 70 -8.00 -18.03 0.48
CA ASN A 70 -9.37 -18.08 1.01
C ASN A 70 -9.78 -19.54 1.31
N TYR A 71 -9.57 -20.49 0.38
CA TYR A 71 -9.92 -21.91 0.57
C TYR A 71 -9.26 -22.57 1.80
N GLN A 72 -7.98 -22.30 2.07
CA GLN A 72 -7.30 -22.81 3.28
C GLN A 72 -7.86 -22.22 4.59
N LYS A 73 -8.46 -21.02 4.57
CA LYS A 73 -9.07 -20.42 5.76
C LYS A 73 -10.40 -21.09 6.14
N TYR A 74 -11.16 -21.57 5.16
CA TYR A 74 -12.42 -22.30 5.39
C TYR A 74 -12.21 -23.72 5.94
N THR A 75 -11.13 -24.41 5.54
CA THR A 75 -10.87 -25.80 5.95
C THR A 75 -10.28 -25.95 7.36
N LYS A 76 -9.71 -24.88 7.93
CA LYS A 76 -9.10 -24.87 9.27
C LYS A 76 -9.95 -24.14 10.33
N MET A 77 -11.25 -24.47 10.40
CA MET A 77 -12.08 -24.12 11.56
C MET A 77 -12.03 -25.25 12.62
N PRO A 78 -11.52 -25.01 13.83
CA PRO A 78 -11.61 -26.00 14.91
C PRO A 78 -13.07 -26.14 15.38
N LYS A 79 -13.63 -27.33 15.22
CA LYS A 79 -15.00 -27.67 15.67
C LYS A 79 -15.09 -27.52 17.19
N GLY A 80 -16.01 -26.69 17.68
CA GLY A 80 -16.17 -26.44 19.11
C GLY A 80 -16.97 -27.53 19.84
N THR A 81 -16.47 -27.99 21.00
CA THR A 81 -17.22 -28.85 21.93
C THR A 81 -16.96 -28.53 23.41
N LYS A 82 -17.99 -27.99 24.06
CA LYS A 82 -18.46 -28.21 25.46
C LYS A 82 -17.47 -28.24 26.65
N LYS A 83 -17.65 -27.25 27.54
CA LYS A 83 -17.52 -27.23 29.03
C LYS A 83 -16.71 -28.34 29.74
N ASN A 84 -15.79 -27.94 30.64
CA ASN A 84 -15.99 -28.14 32.09
C ASN A 84 -15.06 -27.33 33.02
N LYS A 85 -15.47 -27.17 34.29
CA LYS A 85 -14.76 -26.46 35.38
C LYS A 85 -13.61 -27.29 35.97
N LYS A 86 -12.56 -26.64 36.50
CA LYS A 86 -12.05 -26.82 37.89
C LYS A 86 -10.88 -25.88 38.28
N ASP A 87 -11.10 -25.17 39.38
CA ASP A 87 -10.19 -24.69 40.46
C ASP A 87 -8.66 -24.77 40.29
N LYS A 88 -7.94 -23.66 40.58
CA LYS A 88 -7.27 -23.42 41.89
C LYS A 88 -6.50 -22.08 42.00
N LYS A 89 -6.47 -21.58 43.25
CA LYS A 89 -5.54 -20.61 43.91
C LYS A 89 -4.22 -20.34 43.15
N SER A 90 -3.70 -19.10 43.10
CA SER A 90 -3.16 -18.39 44.27
C SER A 90 -2.83 -16.90 44.04
N LYS A 91 -2.82 -16.12 45.14
CA LYS A 91 -1.86 -15.07 45.60
C LYS A 91 -0.92 -14.44 44.52
N GLU A 92 -0.62 -13.13 44.54
CA GLU A 92 -0.15 -12.39 45.72
C GLU A 92 -0.23 -10.84 45.62
N ASN A 93 -0.22 -10.20 46.80
CA ASN A 93 -0.09 -8.76 47.12
C ASN A 93 0.75 -7.91 46.13
N ARG A 94 0.43 -6.62 45.91
CA ARG A 94 0.80 -5.52 46.83
C ARG A 94 0.00 -4.20 46.67
N LYS A 95 -0.73 -3.85 47.73
CA LYS A 95 -0.87 -2.50 48.35
C LYS A 95 0.37 -1.61 48.07
N ARG A 96 0.36 -0.30 47.81
CA ARG A 96 -0.46 0.91 48.17
C ARG A 96 -0.26 1.94 47.01
N ILE A 97 -0.89 3.11 46.88
CA ILE A 97 -1.25 4.18 47.84
C ILE A 97 -2.57 4.85 47.41
N LYS A 98 -3.42 5.22 48.37
CA LYS A 98 -4.61 6.06 48.19
C LYS A 98 -4.24 7.53 48.42
N ILE A 99 -4.87 8.43 47.66
CA ILE A 99 -5.34 9.72 48.18
C ILE A 99 -6.85 9.78 47.90
N LYS A 100 -7.64 10.11 48.94
CA LYS A 100 -9.10 10.33 48.95
C LYS A 100 -9.35 11.84 48.70
N GLU A 101 -10.54 12.43 48.52
CA GLU A 101 -11.99 12.11 48.56
C GLU A 101 -12.66 13.19 47.65
N GLU A 102 -13.91 13.22 47.18
CA GLU A 102 -15.14 12.40 47.29
C GLU A 102 -15.53 11.85 45.88
N LYS A 103 -16.44 10.88 45.65
CA LYS A 103 -17.80 10.52 46.14
C LYS A 103 -18.98 11.35 45.56
N ILE A 104 -19.49 10.87 44.42
CA ILE A 104 -20.93 10.61 44.25
C ILE A 104 -21.04 9.12 43.86
N GLU A 105 -21.96 8.39 44.48
CA GLU A 105 -22.14 6.94 44.31
C GLU A 105 -23.38 6.66 43.44
N GLU A 106 -23.19 5.95 42.32
CA GLU A 106 -24.24 5.14 41.70
C GLU A 106 -23.66 3.76 41.32
N GLU A 107 -24.54 2.77 41.21
CA GLU A 107 -24.22 1.41 41.60
C GLU A 107 -23.46 0.57 40.56
N SER A 108 -22.62 -0.29 41.12
CA SER A 108 -21.94 -1.42 40.52
C SER A 108 -22.75 -2.25 39.52
N ASN A 109 -22.16 -2.48 38.34
CA ASN A 109 -21.90 -3.86 37.87
C ASN A 109 -20.74 -3.90 36.86
N VAL A 110 -19.56 -4.34 37.33
CA VAL A 110 -18.39 -4.63 36.49
C VAL A 110 -18.39 -6.13 36.18
N GLU A 111 -18.45 -6.51 34.89
CA GLU A 111 -17.63 -7.59 34.31
C GLU A 111 -17.86 -7.84 32.80
N GLU A 112 -17.84 -6.79 31.96
CA GLU A 112 -17.40 -7.03 30.58
C GLU A 112 -15.88 -7.20 30.56
N LYS A 113 -15.43 -8.45 30.48
CA LYS A 113 -14.07 -8.79 30.05
C LYS A 113 -13.93 -8.43 28.57
N THR A 114 -13.79 -7.15 28.28
CA THR A 114 -13.56 -6.64 26.94
C THR A 114 -12.24 -7.20 26.42
N ASN A 115 -12.34 -8.21 25.53
CA ASN A 115 -11.26 -8.62 24.64
C ASN A 115 -11.07 -7.57 23.52
N THR A 116 -11.08 -6.29 23.90
CA THR A 116 -10.78 -5.14 23.08
C THR A 116 -9.30 -5.21 22.76
N SER A 117 -9.01 -5.52 21.50
CA SER A 117 -7.66 -5.38 20.95
C SER A 117 -7.12 -4.01 21.31
N ARG A 118 -5.82 -3.94 21.68
CA ARG A 118 -5.10 -2.68 21.84
C ARG A 118 -5.25 -1.75 20.63
N PHE A 119 -5.52 -2.33 19.45
CA PHE A 119 -5.87 -1.64 18.22
C PHE A 119 -7.31 -2.01 17.81
N PHE A 120 -8.30 -1.58 18.60
CA PHE A 120 -9.71 -1.88 18.31
C PHE A 120 -10.13 -1.35 16.92
N MET A 121 -9.72 -0.13 16.58
CA MET A 121 -10.06 0.51 15.31
C MET A 121 -9.44 -0.20 14.09
N LEU A 122 -8.24 -0.76 14.23
CA LEU A 122 -7.64 -1.61 13.18
C LEU A 122 -8.42 -2.93 13.04
N LYS A 123 -8.83 -3.54 14.15
CA LYS A 123 -9.64 -4.77 14.17
C LYS A 123 -11.04 -4.54 13.55
N GLU A 124 -11.62 -3.35 13.69
CA GLU A 124 -12.86 -2.96 13.00
C GLU A 124 -12.65 -2.78 11.49
N ILE A 125 -11.54 -2.17 11.07
CA ILE A 125 -11.17 -2.07 9.64
C ILE A 125 -10.97 -3.46 9.04
N ASP A 126 -10.28 -4.36 9.74
CA ASP A 126 -10.11 -5.76 9.31
C ASP A 126 -11.45 -6.48 9.19
N LYS A 127 -12.37 -6.32 10.17
CA LYS A 127 -13.72 -6.89 10.12
C LYS A 127 -14.54 -6.36 8.94
N LYS A 128 -14.56 -5.03 8.75
CA LYS A 128 -15.22 -4.41 7.58
C LYS A 128 -14.63 -4.91 6.26
N ARG A 129 -13.32 -5.18 6.22
CA ARG A 129 -12.66 -5.75 5.02
C ARG A 129 -13.05 -7.20 4.76
N GLU A 130 -13.33 -7.99 5.79
CA GLU A 130 -13.91 -9.34 5.63
C GLU A 130 -15.39 -9.28 5.17
N GLU A 131 -16.16 -8.29 5.64
CA GLU A 131 -17.55 -8.06 5.20
C GLU A 131 -17.60 -7.65 3.71
N LEU A 132 -16.77 -6.68 3.31
CA LEU A 132 -16.62 -6.22 1.91
C LEU A 132 -16.26 -7.36 0.94
N ALA A 133 -15.50 -8.36 1.38
CA ALA A 133 -15.06 -9.48 0.54
C ALA A 133 -16.20 -10.41 0.07
N ASN A 134 -17.39 -10.29 0.67
CA ASN A 134 -18.57 -11.10 0.33
C ASN A 134 -19.61 -10.33 -0.50
N ILE A 135 -19.35 -9.08 -0.86
CA ILE A 135 -20.26 -8.27 -1.67
C ILE A 135 -20.22 -8.76 -3.12
N LYS A 136 -21.40 -9.02 -3.69
CA LYS A 136 -21.53 -9.23 -5.14
C LYS A 136 -21.50 -7.87 -5.83
N PHE A 137 -20.57 -7.69 -6.75
CA PHE A 137 -20.53 -6.51 -7.61
C PHE A 137 -21.71 -6.54 -8.61
N ASN A 138 -22.13 -5.35 -9.06
CA ASN A 138 -23.04 -5.23 -10.18
C ASN A 138 -22.22 -5.08 -11.46
N ASP A 139 -22.27 -6.08 -12.34
CA ASP A 139 -21.49 -6.13 -13.57
C ASP A 139 -22.03 -5.19 -14.67
N ASP A 140 -23.24 -4.64 -14.50
CA ASP A 140 -23.88 -3.75 -15.48
C ASP A 140 -23.28 -2.32 -15.49
N ILE A 141 -22.56 -1.91 -14.44
CA ILE A 141 -22.05 -0.53 -14.28
C ILE A 141 -20.70 -0.37 -15.00
N THR A 142 -20.69 0.44 -16.06
CA THR A 142 -19.44 0.76 -16.78
C THR A 142 -18.71 1.93 -16.13
N LEU A 143 -17.37 1.87 -16.03
CA LEU A 143 -16.53 2.97 -15.51
C LEU A 143 -16.77 4.32 -16.23
N LYS A 144 -17.05 4.29 -17.53
CA LYS A 144 -17.43 5.49 -18.32
C LYS A 144 -18.66 6.17 -17.71
N GLN A 145 -19.71 5.39 -17.46
CA GLN A 145 -20.98 5.87 -16.92
C GLN A 145 -20.77 6.40 -15.49
N MET A 146 -20.06 5.67 -14.63
CA MET A 146 -19.70 6.14 -13.28
C MET A 146 -19.00 7.52 -13.30
N CYS A 147 -18.08 7.74 -14.23
CA CYS A 147 -17.39 9.04 -14.36
C CYS A 147 -18.32 10.16 -14.86
N GLU A 148 -19.25 9.84 -15.76
CA GLU A 148 -20.22 10.79 -16.31
C GLU A 148 -21.29 11.15 -15.25
N ASP A 149 -21.78 10.17 -14.50
CA ASP A 149 -22.72 10.33 -13.39
C ASP A 149 -22.10 11.13 -12.25
N PHE A 150 -20.86 10.83 -11.84
CA PHE A 150 -20.15 11.60 -10.81
C PHE A 150 -19.94 13.06 -11.23
N ARG A 151 -19.56 13.31 -12.49
CA ARG A 151 -19.43 14.68 -13.02
C ARG A 151 -20.76 15.42 -12.97
N ASN A 152 -21.84 14.77 -13.39
CA ASN A 152 -23.18 15.37 -13.40
C ASN A 152 -23.66 15.65 -11.95
N TYR A 153 -23.40 14.74 -11.01
CA TYR A 153 -23.66 14.92 -9.59
C TYR A 153 -22.89 16.12 -9.00
N ALA A 154 -21.59 16.22 -9.27
CA ALA A 154 -20.75 17.32 -8.79
C ALA A 154 -21.22 18.68 -9.34
N ALA A 155 -21.62 18.74 -10.62
CA ALA A 155 -22.19 19.92 -11.24
C ALA A 155 -23.55 20.31 -10.62
N GLN A 156 -24.46 19.35 -10.42
CA GLN A 156 -25.81 19.61 -9.90
C GLN A 156 -25.83 19.96 -8.41
N LYS A 157 -25.11 19.21 -7.57
CA LYS A 157 -25.19 19.35 -6.11
C LYS A 157 -24.27 20.44 -5.55
N LEU A 158 -23.13 20.67 -6.19
CA LEU A 158 -22.06 21.53 -5.66
C LEU A 158 -21.61 22.62 -6.65
N GLY A 159 -22.20 22.72 -7.85
CA GLY A 159 -21.81 23.69 -8.88
C GLY A 159 -20.42 23.43 -9.49
N LEU A 160 -19.86 22.24 -9.29
CA LEU A 160 -18.49 21.90 -9.67
C LEU A 160 -18.40 21.41 -11.12
N ASN A 161 -18.16 22.35 -12.04
CA ASN A 161 -18.02 22.08 -13.47
C ASN A 161 -16.58 21.69 -13.84
N TYR A 162 -16.33 20.38 -13.99
CA TYR A 162 -15.04 19.82 -14.42
C TYR A 162 -15.11 19.17 -15.82
N ASP A 163 -13.99 19.15 -16.57
CA ASP A 163 -13.88 18.29 -17.77
C ASP A 163 -13.97 16.81 -17.33
N ILE A 164 -14.64 15.99 -18.15
CA ILE A 164 -14.68 14.54 -17.95
C ILE A 164 -13.28 13.91 -17.94
N LYS A 165 -12.29 14.55 -18.58
CA LYS A 165 -10.88 14.14 -18.51
C LYS A 165 -10.30 14.25 -17.10
N ASP A 166 -10.62 15.30 -16.37
CA ASP A 166 -10.11 15.53 -15.01
C ASP A 166 -10.78 14.59 -14.02
N ILE A 167 -12.09 14.39 -14.16
CA ILE A 167 -12.85 13.39 -13.40
C ILE A 167 -12.30 11.97 -13.63
N ARG A 168 -12.04 11.58 -14.89
CA ARG A 168 -11.43 10.28 -15.20
C ARG A 168 -10.03 10.14 -14.60
N ARG A 169 -9.20 11.19 -14.65
CA ARG A 169 -7.87 11.20 -14.00
C ARG A 169 -7.99 11.00 -12.50
N PHE A 170 -8.88 11.74 -11.83
CA PHE A 170 -9.15 11.62 -10.40
C PHE A 170 -9.56 10.19 -10.00
N VAL A 171 -10.56 9.61 -10.67
CA VAL A 171 -11.03 8.24 -10.39
C VAL A 171 -9.94 7.20 -10.67
N CYS A 172 -9.21 7.34 -11.78
CA CYS A 172 -8.09 6.43 -12.09
C CYS A 172 -6.98 6.51 -11.03
N SER A 173 -6.64 7.71 -10.52
CA SER A 173 -5.64 7.84 -9.46
C SER A 173 -6.06 7.14 -8.17
N LEU A 174 -7.33 7.24 -7.77
CA LEU A 174 -7.86 6.52 -6.60
C LEU A 174 -7.84 4.99 -6.77
N ALA A 175 -8.00 4.50 -8.00
CA ALA A 175 -7.91 3.06 -8.30
C ALA A 175 -6.45 2.54 -8.23
N VAL A 176 -5.45 3.39 -8.47
CA VAL A 176 -4.02 3.01 -8.48
C VAL A 176 -3.35 3.23 -7.12
N THR A 177 -3.64 4.33 -6.42
CA THR A 177 -2.96 4.69 -5.16
C THR A 177 -3.93 5.10 -4.04
N LYS A 178 -3.59 4.71 -2.81
CA LYS A 178 -4.32 5.13 -1.59
C LYS A 178 -4.07 6.58 -1.17
N ILE A 179 -3.15 7.26 -1.84
CA ILE A 179 -2.77 8.66 -1.60
C ILE A 179 -2.89 9.39 -2.93
N LEU A 180 -3.59 10.53 -2.92
CA LEU A 180 -3.80 11.40 -4.07
C LEU A 180 -3.46 12.83 -3.66
N ILE A 181 -2.61 13.50 -4.45
CA ILE A 181 -2.25 14.91 -4.25
C ILE A 181 -2.89 15.70 -5.38
N LEU A 182 -3.78 16.64 -5.03
CA LEU A 182 -4.43 17.53 -6.00
C LEU A 182 -3.67 18.85 -6.06
N GLN A 183 -3.10 19.17 -7.23
CA GLN A 183 -2.42 20.44 -7.50
C GLN A 183 -3.37 21.41 -8.22
N GLY A 184 -3.28 22.70 -7.88
CA GLY A 184 -4.02 23.78 -8.56
C GLY A 184 -4.07 25.05 -7.72
N MET A 185 -4.42 26.18 -8.32
CA MET A 185 -4.55 27.48 -7.63
C MET A 185 -5.59 27.44 -6.49
N SER A 186 -5.57 28.42 -5.59
CA SER A 186 -6.62 28.53 -4.57
C SER A 186 -8.00 28.67 -5.22
N GLY A 187 -9.06 28.19 -4.56
CA GLY A 187 -10.43 28.25 -5.08
C GLY A 187 -10.81 27.24 -6.18
N THR A 188 -9.88 26.46 -6.73
CA THR A 188 -10.15 25.48 -7.83
C THR A 188 -10.94 24.22 -7.42
N GLY A 189 -11.69 24.26 -6.32
CA GLY A 189 -12.59 23.19 -5.89
C GLY A 189 -11.92 21.88 -5.42
N LYS A 190 -10.59 21.81 -5.25
CA LYS A 190 -9.87 20.56 -4.89
C LYS A 190 -10.47 19.82 -3.68
N THR A 191 -10.67 20.51 -2.56
CA THR A 191 -11.28 19.94 -1.35
C THR A 191 -12.74 19.56 -1.61
N SER A 192 -13.47 20.41 -2.33
CA SER A 192 -14.87 20.20 -2.70
C SER A 192 -15.07 18.98 -3.61
N LEU A 193 -14.12 18.68 -4.50
CA LEU A 193 -14.12 17.50 -5.37
C LEU A 193 -13.94 16.21 -4.57
N ALA A 194 -13.01 16.21 -3.60
CA ALA A 194 -12.82 15.07 -2.71
C ALA A 194 -14.05 14.81 -1.83
N TYR A 195 -14.68 15.88 -1.33
CA TYR A 195 -15.95 15.81 -0.59
C TYR A 195 -17.10 15.31 -1.47
N ALA A 196 -17.26 15.87 -2.67
CA ALA A 196 -18.27 15.46 -3.66
C ALA A 196 -18.20 13.96 -3.96
N PHE A 197 -16.98 13.43 -4.12
CA PHE A 197 -16.79 12.01 -4.39
C PHE A 197 -17.20 11.13 -3.21
N GLY A 198 -16.89 11.55 -1.98
CA GLY A 198 -17.33 10.87 -0.75
C GLY A 198 -18.84 10.72 -0.66
N GLU A 199 -19.57 11.83 -0.85
CA GLU A 199 -21.03 11.82 -0.86
C GLU A 199 -21.61 11.04 -2.06
N PHE A 200 -20.96 11.06 -3.22
CA PHE A 200 -21.42 10.34 -4.42
C PHE A 200 -21.39 8.82 -4.24
N VAL A 201 -20.37 8.29 -3.53
CA VAL A 201 -20.23 6.84 -3.26
C VAL A 201 -20.85 6.40 -1.93
N ASP A 202 -21.59 7.28 -1.25
CA ASP A 202 -22.19 7.08 0.08
C ASP A 202 -21.19 6.55 1.13
N ASN A 203 -19.94 7.03 1.08
CA ASN A 203 -18.90 6.65 2.03
C ASN A 203 -18.54 7.84 2.94
N PRO A 204 -18.58 7.69 4.27
CA PRO A 204 -18.33 8.79 5.20
C PRO A 204 -16.91 9.34 5.06
N THR A 205 -16.77 10.50 4.42
CA THR A 205 -15.50 11.24 4.31
C THR A 205 -15.33 12.24 5.43
N VAL A 206 -14.21 12.15 6.14
CA VAL A 206 -13.78 13.12 7.14
C VAL A 206 -12.78 14.08 6.50
N ILE A 207 -13.07 15.39 6.54
CA ILE A 207 -12.11 16.43 6.18
C ILE A 207 -11.35 16.81 7.46
N VAL A 208 -10.05 16.55 7.48
CA VAL A 208 -9.16 16.99 8.58
C VAL A 208 -8.40 18.23 8.10
N PRO A 209 -8.66 19.42 8.68
CA PRO A 209 -7.88 20.62 8.35
C PRO A 209 -6.48 20.51 8.94
N VAL A 210 -5.45 20.72 8.12
CA VAL A 210 -4.05 20.76 8.55
C VAL A 210 -3.45 22.14 8.26
N GLN A 211 -2.48 22.56 9.07
CA GLN A 211 -1.75 23.79 8.80
C GLN A 211 -0.98 23.68 7.47
N PRO A 212 -0.81 24.77 6.71
CA PRO A 212 -0.09 24.76 5.43
C PRO A 212 1.43 24.52 5.59
N MET A 213 1.96 24.60 6.81
CA MET A 213 3.37 24.47 7.13
C MET A 213 3.53 23.49 8.28
N TRP A 214 4.05 22.29 8.00
CA TRP A 214 4.20 21.21 8.98
C TRP A 214 5.52 21.35 9.72
N LYS A 215 5.54 22.22 10.73
CA LYS A 215 6.76 22.52 11.50
C LYS A 215 6.75 21.83 12.86
N GLU A 216 5.58 21.52 13.40
CA GLU A 216 5.39 20.93 14.72
C GLU A 216 4.65 19.59 14.65
N ARG A 217 4.79 18.75 15.69
CA ARG A 217 4.17 17.41 15.70
C ARG A 217 2.64 17.46 15.84
N THR A 218 2.12 18.57 16.34
CA THR A 218 0.69 18.90 16.44
C THR A 218 0.04 19.05 15.06
N ASP A 219 0.76 19.60 14.07
CA ASP A 219 0.27 19.76 12.69
C ASP A 219 -0.11 18.43 12.01
N LEU A 220 0.55 17.34 12.41
CA LEU A 220 0.36 15.99 11.88
C LEU A 220 -0.83 15.24 12.49
N ILE A 221 -1.37 15.69 13.63
CA ILE A 221 -2.43 15.02 14.38
C ILE A 221 -3.77 15.80 14.27
N GLY A 222 -3.72 17.05 13.83
CA GLY A 222 -4.83 17.98 13.80
C GLY A 222 -4.74 18.98 14.95
N TYR A 223 -5.07 20.24 14.67
CA TYR A 223 -5.10 21.30 15.68
C TYR A 223 -6.52 21.46 16.21
N TYR A 224 -6.70 21.25 17.52
CA TYR A 224 -7.97 21.52 18.18
C TYR A 224 -8.29 23.02 18.14
N ASN A 225 -9.27 23.39 17.34
CA ASN A 225 -9.76 24.75 17.23
C ASN A 225 -10.65 25.06 18.44
N GLU A 226 -10.10 25.82 19.40
CA GLU A 226 -10.76 26.21 20.64
C GLU A 226 -12.06 27.01 20.42
N PHE A 227 -12.16 27.78 19.32
CA PHE A 227 -13.35 28.56 18.99
C PHE A 227 -14.51 27.69 18.46
N THR A 228 -14.19 26.62 17.72
CA THR A 228 -15.21 25.71 17.16
C THR A 228 -15.37 24.39 17.93
N GLN A 229 -14.53 24.17 18.95
CA GLN A 229 -14.43 22.95 19.77
C GLN A 229 -14.33 21.66 18.93
N LYS A 230 -13.47 21.69 17.90
CA LYS A 230 -13.30 20.60 16.92
C LYS A 230 -11.82 20.41 16.58
N PHE A 231 -11.44 19.16 16.32
CA PHE A 231 -10.17 18.77 15.70
C PHE A 231 -10.25 18.84 14.17
#